data_AF-A0A8E1VXP4-F1
#
_entry.id   AF-A0A8E1VXP4-F1
#
_cell.length_a   1.000
_cell.length_b   1.000
_cell.length_c   1.000
_cell.angle_alpha   90.00
_cell.angle_beta   90.00
_cell.angle_gamma   90.00
#
_symmetry.space_group_name_H-M   'P 1'
#
loop_
_entity.id
_entity.type
_entity.pdbx_description
1 polymer ?
#
loop_
_entity_poly.entity_id
_entity_poly.type
_entity_poly.pdbx_seq_one_letter_code
_entity_poly.pdbx_strand_id
1 'polypeptide(L)'
;MAKTALVVKLELSGAREVLAAFRALSKDASDALRDHSGKLAQKLAGKAAADVAAHGGPQGKLVAPTTRVVRDRVPAIQIGGSRRVGRNRTPAYGVLFGSIFGMTVSSGWYRNARYNASTGRQYRVHRGIDAYAFFPVVEQNQATIAAEWHAAANQIVRDFNRGA
;
A
#
# COMPACT_ATOMS: atom_id res chain seq x y z
N MET A 1 -3.85 -20.85 -5.52
CA MET A 1 -4.79 -19.94 -4.81
C MET A 1 -4.27 -18.51 -4.91
N ALA A 2 -5.03 -17.59 -5.51
CA ALA A 2 -4.64 -16.20 -5.65
C ALA A 2 -4.43 -15.57 -4.25
N LYS A 3 -3.22 -15.06 -4.00
CA LYS A 3 -2.85 -14.37 -2.76
C LYS A 3 -3.35 -12.93 -2.88
N THR A 4 -4.61 -12.68 -2.56
CA THR A 4 -5.19 -11.34 -2.71
C THR A 4 -4.60 -10.43 -1.64
N ALA A 5 -3.59 -9.65 -1.98
CA ALA A 5 -3.08 -8.57 -1.15
C ALA A 5 -3.30 -7.26 -1.89
N LEU A 6 -3.54 -6.19 -1.15
CA LEU A 6 -3.64 -4.86 -1.76
C LEU A 6 -2.23 -4.30 -1.87
N VAL A 7 -1.78 -4.06 -3.10
CA VAL A 7 -0.50 -3.39 -3.38
C VAL A 7 -0.85 -2.03 -3.96
N VAL A 8 -0.39 -0.98 -3.30
CA VAL A 8 -0.49 0.38 -3.82
C VAL A 8 0.90 0.81 -4.26
N LYS A 9 0.98 1.13 -5.55
CA LYS A 9 2.13 1.80 -6.14
C LYS A 9 1.77 3.28 -6.24
N LEU A 10 2.66 4.14 -5.77
CA LEU A 10 2.48 5.57 -5.93
C LEU A 10 2.60 5.94 -7.40
N GLU A 11 1.62 6.67 -7.92
CA GLU A 11 1.72 7.26 -9.24
C GLU A 11 2.52 8.56 -9.14
N LEU A 12 3.61 8.60 -9.89
CA LEU A 12 4.55 9.71 -9.91
C LEU A 12 4.58 10.27 -11.33
N SER A 13 4.30 11.57 -11.47
CA SER A 13 4.40 12.25 -12.77
C SER A 13 5.82 12.12 -13.32
N GLY A 14 5.98 11.82 -14.61
CA GLY A 14 7.30 11.67 -15.22
C GLY A 14 8.08 10.40 -14.84
N ALA A 15 7.53 9.52 -14.00
CA ALA A 15 8.24 8.31 -13.61
C ALA A 15 8.46 7.35 -14.78
N ARG A 16 7.60 7.34 -15.79
CA ARG A 16 7.76 6.43 -16.93
C ARG A 16 9.02 6.76 -17.73
N GLU A 17 9.24 8.04 -17.98
CA GLU A 17 10.38 8.61 -18.70
C GLU A 17 11.67 8.38 -17.91
N VAL A 18 11.65 8.68 -16.60
CA VAL A 18 12.78 8.41 -15.70
C VAL A 18 13.09 6.91 -15.67
N LEU A 19 12.09 6.05 -15.49
CA LEU A 19 12.28 4.60 -15.47
C LEU A 19 12.78 4.05 -16.81
N ALA A 20 12.45 4.69 -17.93
CA ALA A 20 13.00 4.35 -19.24
C ALA A 20 14.48 4.73 -19.32
N ALA A 21 14.87 5.93 -18.89
CA ALA A 21 16.27 6.33 -18.80
C ALA A 21 17.09 5.41 -17.88
N PHE A 22 16.54 5.02 -16.73
CA PHE A 22 17.19 4.09 -15.81
C PHE A 22 17.35 2.65 -16.36
N ARG A 23 16.61 2.26 -17.40
CA ARG A 23 16.87 0.98 -18.09
C ARG A 23 18.14 1.05 -18.96
N ALA A 24 18.52 2.24 -19.42
CA ALA A 24 19.74 2.47 -20.17
C ALA A 24 20.96 2.70 -19.26
N LEU A 25 20.73 3.02 -17.97
CA LEU A 25 21.78 3.13 -16.96
C LEU A 25 22.24 1.74 -16.45
N SER A 26 23.36 1.74 -15.72
CA SER A 26 23.91 0.55 -15.08
C SER A 26 22.95 -0.08 -14.06
N LYS A 27 23.16 -1.37 -13.78
CA LYS A 27 22.39 -2.12 -12.77
C LYS A 27 22.47 -1.44 -11.39
N ASP A 28 23.62 -0.87 -11.06
CA ASP A 28 23.87 -0.20 -9.79
C ASP A 28 23.00 1.05 -9.61
N ALA A 29 22.78 1.84 -10.68
CA ALA A 29 21.87 2.98 -10.65
C ALA A 29 20.42 2.54 -10.37
N SER A 30 19.99 1.45 -11.02
CA SER A 30 18.67 0.87 -10.78
C SER A 30 18.51 0.33 -9.36
N ASP A 31 19.55 -0.27 -8.78
CA ASP A 31 19.52 -0.77 -7.40
C ASP A 31 19.54 0.37 -6.37
N ALA A 32 20.32 1.42 -6.61
CA ALA A 32 20.28 2.64 -5.80
C ALA A 32 18.87 3.26 -5.78
N LEU A 33 18.20 3.33 -6.93
CA LEU A 33 16.83 3.85 -7.02
C LEU A 33 15.82 2.96 -6.27
N ARG A 34 15.98 1.62 -6.34
CA ARG A 34 15.15 0.69 -5.56
C ARG A 34 15.36 0.86 -4.05
N ASP A 35 16.60 1.05 -3.62
CA ASP A 35 16.93 1.23 -2.20
C ASP A 35 16.37 2.55 -1.66
N HIS A 36 16.50 3.64 -2.42
CA HIS A 36 15.86 4.91 -2.09
C HIS A 36 14.34 4.79 -2.05
N SER A 37 13.73 4.18 -3.06
CA SER A 37 12.29 3.94 -3.10
C SER A 37 11.82 3.08 -1.93
N GLY A 38 12.60 2.09 -1.53
CA GLY A 38 12.37 1.26 -0.35
C GLY A 38 12.35 2.06 0.95
N LYS A 39 13.28 3.01 1.13
CA LYS A 39 13.30 3.90 2.31
C LYS A 39 12.06 4.78 2.38
N LEU A 40 11.64 5.35 1.24
CA LEU A 40 10.41 6.15 1.15
C LEU A 40 9.17 5.32 1.46
N ALA A 41 9.08 4.12 0.86
CA ALA A 41 8.01 3.18 1.12
C ALA A 41 7.99 2.72 2.58
N GLN A 42 9.13 2.60 3.26
CA GLN A 42 9.21 2.23 4.68
C GLN A 42 8.58 3.29 5.58
N LYS A 43 8.89 4.58 5.33
CA LYS A 43 8.27 5.71 6.04
C LYS A 43 6.75 5.68 5.83
N LEU A 44 6.31 5.50 4.58
CA LEU A 44 4.89 5.46 4.24
C LEU A 44 4.18 4.25 4.85
N ALA A 45 4.81 3.06 4.82
CA ALA A 45 4.27 1.84 5.40
C ALA A 45 4.02 1.99 6.91
N GLY A 46 4.93 2.66 7.64
CA GLY A 46 4.74 2.97 9.06
C GLY A 46 3.52 3.83 9.31
N LYS A 47 3.37 4.93 8.55
CA LYS A 47 2.19 5.82 8.64
C LYS A 47 0.89 5.09 8.28
N ALA A 48 0.90 4.34 7.18
CA ALA A 48 -0.26 3.59 6.72
C ALA A 48 -0.67 2.47 7.71
N ALA A 49 0.30 1.79 8.34
CA ALA A 49 0.01 0.81 9.37
C ALA A 49 -0.60 1.45 10.62
N ALA A 50 -0.06 2.58 11.08
CA ALA A 50 -0.60 3.32 12.22
C ALA A 50 -2.05 3.79 11.96
N ASP A 51 -2.31 4.32 10.77
CA ASP A 51 -3.63 4.77 10.35
C ASP A 51 -4.64 3.62 10.25
N VAL A 52 -4.26 2.47 9.67
CA VAL A 52 -5.12 1.28 9.65
C VAL A 52 -5.40 0.76 11.07
N ALA A 53 -4.44 0.83 11.98
CA ALA A 53 -4.64 0.44 13.37
C ALA A 53 -5.62 1.37 14.12
N ALA A 54 -5.61 2.67 13.79
CA ALA A 54 -6.45 3.68 14.42
C ALA A 54 -7.86 3.77 13.81
N HIS A 55 -7.95 3.72 12.48
CA HIS A 55 -9.16 4.06 11.72
C HIS A 55 -9.79 2.87 10.98
N GLY A 56 -9.10 1.73 10.88
CA GLY A 56 -9.57 0.51 10.18
C GLY A 56 -10.62 -0.33 10.92
N GLY A 57 -11.33 0.27 11.89
CA GLY A 57 -12.35 -0.39 12.70
C GLY A 57 -11.81 -1.50 13.63
N PRO A 58 -12.70 -2.36 14.18
CA PRO A 58 -12.31 -3.36 15.19
C PRO A 58 -11.22 -4.33 14.75
N GLN A 59 -11.17 -4.64 13.44
CA GLN A 59 -10.21 -5.59 12.87
C GLN A 59 -8.96 -4.88 12.29
N GLY A 60 -8.93 -3.54 12.23
CA GLY A 60 -7.82 -2.76 11.68
C GLY A 60 -6.49 -3.06 12.40
N LYS A 61 -6.51 -3.18 13.72
CA LYS A 61 -5.34 -3.53 14.55
C LYS A 61 -4.74 -4.89 14.21
N LEU A 62 -5.54 -5.84 13.72
CA LEU A 62 -5.06 -7.15 13.31
C LEU A 62 -4.43 -7.14 11.92
N VAL A 63 -4.87 -6.23 11.07
CA VAL A 63 -4.43 -6.09 9.68
C VAL A 63 -3.23 -5.18 9.56
N ALA A 64 -3.12 -4.13 10.37
CA ALA A 64 -2.02 -3.17 10.36
C ALA A 64 -0.61 -3.81 10.38
N PRO A 65 -0.32 -4.88 11.16
CA PRO A 65 0.99 -5.54 11.17
C PRO A 65 1.31 -6.31 9.88
N THR A 66 0.36 -6.41 8.95
CA THR A 66 0.58 -7.05 7.65
C THR A 66 1.06 -6.07 6.57
N THR A 67 1.07 -4.77 6.89
CA THR A 67 1.63 -3.74 6.03
C THR A 67 3.14 -3.94 5.87
N ARG A 68 3.61 -3.98 4.63
CA ARG A 68 5.02 -4.19 4.30
C ARG A 68 5.42 -3.40 3.06
N VAL A 69 6.71 -3.13 2.95
CA VAL A 69 7.30 -2.53 1.74
C VAL A 69 7.42 -3.58 0.65
N VAL A 70 7.20 -3.14 -0.60
CA VAL A 70 7.51 -3.90 -1.80
C VAL A 70 8.72 -3.28 -2.47
N ARG A 71 9.76 -4.07 -2.73
CA ARG A 71 10.95 -3.60 -3.44
C ARG A 71 10.60 -3.34 -4.90
N ASP A 72 10.61 -2.08 -5.29
CA ASP A 72 10.38 -1.63 -6.66
C ASP A 72 11.16 -0.31 -6.89
N ARG A 73 11.26 0.16 -8.14
CA ARG A 73 11.91 1.44 -8.51
C ARG A 73 11.02 2.66 -8.22
N VAL A 74 9.78 2.41 -7.84
CA VAL A 74 8.81 3.39 -7.38
C VAL A 74 8.39 2.98 -5.97
N PRO A 75 8.16 3.91 -5.03
CA PRO A 75 7.74 3.56 -3.69
C PRO A 75 6.41 2.79 -3.72
N ALA A 76 6.41 1.58 -3.16
CA ALA A 76 5.26 0.69 -3.17
C ALA A 76 5.09 0.01 -1.81
N ILE A 77 3.84 -0.03 -1.34
CA ILE A 77 3.46 -0.68 -0.09
C ILE A 77 2.36 -1.71 -0.32
N GLN A 78 2.37 -2.77 0.47
CA GLN A 78 1.41 -3.85 0.42
C GLN A 78 0.80 -4.06 1.80
N ILE A 79 -0.51 -4.30 1.87
CA ILE A 79 -1.21 -4.68 3.10
C ILE A 79 -2.09 -5.93 2.88
N GLY A 80 -2.25 -6.72 3.93
CA GLY A 80 -3.05 -7.95 3.95
C GLY A 80 -2.31 -9.18 3.45
N GLY A 81 -2.93 -9.93 2.54
CA GLY A 81 -2.41 -11.19 2.02
C GLY A 81 -2.76 -12.41 2.90
N SER A 82 -1.97 -13.48 2.75
CA SER A 82 -2.29 -14.79 3.33
C SER A 82 -1.89 -14.96 4.81
N ARG A 83 -1.30 -13.93 5.43
CA ARG A 83 -0.94 -13.96 6.85
C ARG A 83 -2.20 -14.16 7.69
N ARG A 84 -2.16 -15.12 8.62
CA ARG A 84 -3.29 -15.48 9.47
C ARG A 84 -3.37 -14.52 10.65
N VAL A 85 -4.54 -13.98 10.92
CA VAL A 85 -4.78 -12.95 11.93
C VAL A 85 -6.02 -13.27 12.78
N GLY A 86 -6.04 -12.74 14.00
CA GLY A 86 -7.14 -12.93 14.96
C GLY A 86 -7.24 -14.35 15.52
N ARG A 87 -8.23 -14.55 16.40
CA ARG A 87 -8.46 -15.82 17.11
C ARG A 87 -8.72 -16.99 16.15
N ASN A 88 -9.49 -16.75 15.09
CA ASN A 88 -9.88 -17.81 14.14
C ASN A 88 -8.86 -18.05 13.03
N ARG A 89 -7.67 -17.43 13.11
CA ARG A 89 -6.61 -17.54 12.09
C ARG A 89 -7.17 -17.23 10.68
N THR A 90 -8.02 -16.23 10.57
CA THR A 90 -8.56 -15.78 9.29
C THR A 90 -7.41 -15.18 8.48
N PRO A 91 -7.30 -15.44 7.17
CA PRO A 91 -6.25 -14.79 6.38
C PRO A 91 -6.55 -13.28 6.29
N ALA A 92 -5.51 -12.45 6.37
CA ALA A 92 -5.62 -11.00 6.49
C ALA A 92 -6.41 -10.38 5.32
N TYR A 93 -6.30 -10.92 4.12
CA TYR A 93 -7.11 -10.47 2.98
C TYR A 93 -8.63 -10.60 3.20
N GLY A 94 -9.07 -11.58 4.01
CA GLY A 94 -10.48 -11.82 4.30
C GLY A 94 -11.10 -10.77 5.22
N VAL A 95 -10.28 -10.07 6.00
CA VAL A 95 -10.69 -9.00 6.92
C VAL A 95 -10.30 -7.61 6.41
N LEU A 96 -9.32 -7.52 5.51
CA LEU A 96 -8.76 -6.28 4.98
C LEU A 96 -9.81 -5.33 4.42
N PHE A 97 -10.65 -5.82 3.49
CA PHE A 97 -11.61 -4.96 2.80
C PHE A 97 -12.64 -4.35 3.76
N GLY A 98 -13.18 -5.16 4.69
CA GLY A 98 -14.10 -4.66 5.71
C GLY A 98 -13.46 -3.63 6.63
N SER A 99 -12.17 -3.80 6.96
CA SER A 99 -11.42 -2.85 7.78
C SER A 99 -11.17 -1.52 7.07
N ILE A 100 -10.78 -1.55 5.80
CA ILE A 100 -10.40 -0.34 5.06
C ILE A 100 -11.61 0.41 4.52
N PHE A 101 -12.59 -0.28 3.98
CA PHE A 101 -13.71 0.32 3.27
C PHE A 101 -15.03 0.22 4.04
N GLY A 102 -15.11 -0.60 5.09
CA GLY A 102 -16.37 -0.91 5.74
C GLY A 102 -17.22 -1.91 4.96
N MET A 103 -18.48 -2.03 5.36
CA MET A 103 -19.45 -2.96 4.77
C MET A 103 -20.84 -2.34 4.67
N THR A 104 -21.59 -2.64 3.62
CA THR A 104 -23.05 -2.42 3.57
C THR A 104 -23.76 -3.71 3.19
N VAL A 105 -25.05 -3.80 3.51
CA VAL A 105 -25.94 -4.90 3.03
C VAL A 105 -26.13 -4.91 1.51
N SER A 106 -25.76 -3.82 0.83
CA SER A 106 -25.99 -3.60 -0.59
C SER A 106 -24.80 -3.92 -1.51
N SER A 107 -23.58 -4.14 -0.98
CA SER A 107 -22.38 -4.35 -1.81
C SER A 107 -21.45 -5.48 -1.33
N GLY A 108 -20.68 -6.03 -2.29
CA GLY A 108 -19.65 -7.05 -2.06
C GLY A 108 -20.14 -8.50 -1.99
N TRP A 109 -19.20 -9.42 -1.77
CA TRP A 109 -19.43 -10.86 -1.62
C TRP A 109 -20.36 -11.23 -0.45
N TYR A 110 -20.57 -10.31 0.51
CA TYR A 110 -21.46 -10.47 1.65
C TYR A 110 -22.93 -10.09 1.36
N ARG A 111 -23.29 -9.57 0.18
CA ARG A 111 -24.69 -9.36 -0.25
C ARG A 111 -25.49 -10.68 -0.28
N ASN A 112 -24.81 -11.80 -0.42
CA ASN A 112 -25.45 -13.11 -0.47
C ASN A 112 -26.08 -13.45 0.90
N ALA A 113 -27.36 -13.84 0.91
CA ALA A 113 -28.16 -14.12 2.11
C ALA A 113 -27.49 -15.12 3.08
N ARG A 114 -26.62 -16.02 2.59
CA ARG A 114 -25.82 -16.93 3.42
C ARG A 114 -24.89 -16.21 4.41
N TYR A 115 -24.62 -14.92 4.18
CA TYR A 115 -23.79 -14.08 5.02
C TYR A 115 -24.60 -13.10 5.88
N ASN A 116 -25.93 -13.20 5.94
CA ASN A 116 -26.74 -12.38 6.85
C ASN A 116 -26.39 -12.59 8.33
N ALA A 117 -25.96 -13.79 8.71
CA ALA A 117 -25.43 -14.11 10.03
C ALA A 117 -23.92 -13.87 10.16
N SER A 118 -23.26 -13.37 9.10
CA SER A 118 -21.83 -13.07 9.11
C SER A 118 -21.53 -11.98 10.12
N THR A 119 -20.37 -12.09 10.77
CA THR A 119 -19.80 -11.06 11.64
C THR A 119 -19.52 -9.73 10.93
N GLY A 120 -19.87 -9.59 9.65
CA GLY A 120 -19.75 -8.36 8.85
C GLY A 120 -20.41 -7.11 9.44
N ARG A 121 -21.39 -7.27 10.36
CA ARG A 121 -21.95 -6.16 11.15
C ARG A 121 -20.95 -5.48 12.10
N GLN A 122 -19.79 -6.09 12.34
CA GLN A 122 -18.72 -5.49 13.15
C GLN A 122 -17.98 -4.36 12.44
N TYR A 123 -18.11 -4.25 11.12
CA TYR A 123 -17.43 -3.21 10.34
C TYR A 123 -18.33 -1.99 10.18
N ARG A 124 -17.71 -0.82 10.01
CA ARG A 124 -18.42 0.44 9.81
C ARG A 124 -19.20 0.40 8.48
N VAL A 125 -20.30 1.13 8.41
CA VAL A 125 -21.11 1.24 7.19
C VAL A 125 -20.31 1.93 6.09
N HIS A 126 -20.02 1.21 5.00
CA HIS A 126 -19.28 1.72 3.83
C HIS A 126 -19.85 3.07 3.33
N ARG A 127 -18.98 4.07 3.14
CA ARG A 127 -19.36 5.46 2.81
C ARG A 127 -19.28 5.80 1.32
N GLY A 128 -19.40 4.81 0.44
CA GLY A 128 -19.19 4.99 -1.00
C GLY A 128 -17.73 4.73 -1.37
N ILE A 129 -17.19 5.41 -2.38
CA ILE A 129 -15.92 5.02 -3.01
C ILE A 129 -14.70 5.16 -2.07
N ASP A 130 -14.82 5.97 -1.01
CA ASP A 130 -13.68 6.34 -0.16
C ASP A 130 -13.31 5.28 0.88
N ALA A 131 -12.00 5.08 1.05
CA ALA A 131 -11.45 4.27 2.13
C ALA A 131 -11.36 5.07 3.44
N TYR A 132 -11.61 4.43 4.58
CA TYR A 132 -11.45 5.05 5.91
C TYR A 132 -10.01 5.18 6.36
N ALA A 133 -9.16 4.30 5.85
CA ALA A 133 -7.80 4.14 6.29
C ALA A 133 -6.94 3.68 5.11
N PHE A 134 -5.62 3.68 5.28
CA PHE A 134 -4.61 3.33 4.30
C PHE A 134 -4.50 4.32 3.13
N PHE A 135 -5.51 4.44 2.27
CA PHE A 135 -5.45 5.27 1.07
C PHE A 135 -5.35 6.77 1.36
N PRO A 136 -6.12 7.36 2.30
CA PRO A 136 -6.00 8.79 2.58
C PRO A 136 -4.58 9.19 3.00
N VAL A 137 -3.88 8.32 3.74
CA VAL A 137 -2.48 8.54 4.12
C VAL A 137 -1.55 8.50 2.92
N VAL A 138 -1.77 7.56 1.99
CA VAL A 138 -0.98 7.50 0.75
C VAL A 138 -1.18 8.78 -0.07
N GLU A 139 -2.41 9.21 -0.27
CA GLU A 139 -2.76 10.41 -1.03
C GLU A 139 -2.18 11.67 -0.38
N GLN A 140 -2.35 11.85 0.93
CA GLN A 140 -1.81 13.00 1.67
C GLN A 140 -0.28 13.09 1.62
N ASN A 141 0.42 11.96 1.47
CA ASN A 141 1.89 11.93 1.42
C ASN A 141 2.43 11.88 -0.03
N GLN A 142 1.56 11.79 -1.04
CA GLN A 142 1.98 11.58 -2.43
C GLN A 142 2.89 12.70 -2.94
N ALA A 143 2.55 13.96 -2.69
CA ALA A 143 3.35 15.11 -3.15
C ALA A 143 4.75 15.12 -2.53
N THR A 144 4.86 14.91 -1.22
CA THR A 144 6.15 14.85 -0.52
C THR A 144 7.00 13.68 -1.00
N ILE A 145 6.41 12.49 -1.14
CA ILE A 145 7.14 11.31 -1.60
C ILE A 145 7.58 11.47 -3.05
N ALA A 146 6.75 12.07 -3.89
CA ALA A 146 7.11 12.38 -5.27
C ALA A 146 8.33 13.31 -5.32
N ALA A 147 8.32 14.40 -4.55
CA ALA A 147 9.43 15.33 -4.48
C ALA A 147 10.73 14.64 -3.99
N GLU A 148 10.68 13.87 -2.91
CA GLU A 148 11.83 13.12 -2.40
C GLU A 148 12.35 12.10 -3.42
N TRP A 149 11.45 11.41 -4.13
CA TRP A 149 11.80 10.43 -5.14
C TRP A 149 12.46 11.08 -6.36
N HIS A 150 11.90 12.19 -6.87
CA HIS A 150 12.50 12.92 -7.99
C HIS A 150 13.88 13.48 -7.64
N ALA A 151 14.05 14.02 -6.42
CA ALA A 151 15.34 14.48 -5.95
C ALA A 151 16.37 13.34 -5.94
N ALA A 152 16.00 12.15 -5.46
CA ALA A 152 16.86 10.98 -5.46
C ALA A 152 17.19 10.49 -6.89
N ALA A 153 16.20 10.42 -7.78
CA ALA A 153 16.41 10.02 -9.17
C ALA A 153 17.37 10.98 -9.89
N ASN A 154 17.17 12.30 -9.73
CA ASN A 154 18.06 13.32 -10.30
C ASN A 154 19.48 13.24 -9.73
N GLN A 155 19.61 12.94 -8.43
CA GLN A 155 20.92 12.75 -7.82
C GLN A 155 21.66 11.56 -8.43
N ILE A 156 20.99 10.41 -8.53
CA ILE A 156 21.57 9.20 -9.13
C ILE A 156 22.00 9.47 -10.58
N VAL A 157 21.14 10.09 -11.40
CA VAL A 157 21.51 10.44 -12.79
C VAL A 157 22.76 11.33 -12.83
N ARG A 158 22.87 12.32 -11.94
CA ARG A 158 24.05 13.20 -11.88
C ARG A 158 25.32 12.45 -11.47
N ASP A 159 25.24 11.56 -10.50
CA ASP A 159 26.39 10.81 -10.00
C ASP A 159 26.92 9.85 -11.07
N PHE A 160 26.03 9.19 -11.82
CA PHE A 160 26.43 8.31 -12.91
C PHE A 160 26.94 9.05 -14.15
N ASN A 161 26.46 10.27 -14.43
CA ASN A 161 27.00 11.10 -15.52
C ASN A 161 28.36 11.73 -15.19
N ARG A 162 28.75 11.80 -13.91
CA ARG A 162 30.06 12.34 -13.48
C ARG A 162 31.16 11.27 -13.35
N GLY A 163 30.78 9.99 -13.30
CA GLY A 163 31.67 8.85 -13.14
C GLY A 163 31.84 7.99 -14.40
N ALA A 164 31.31 8.44 -15.54
CA ALA A 164 31.50 7.86 -16.88
C ALA A 164 32.38 8.81 -17.71
#